data_AF-A0A084T1N4-F1
#
_entry.id   AF-A0A084T1N4-F1
#
_cell.length_a   1.000
_cell.length_b   1.000
_cell.length_c   1.000
_cell.angle_alpha   90.00
_cell.angle_beta   90.00
_cell.angle_gamma   90.00
#
_symmetry.space_group_name_H-M   'P 1'
#
loop_
_entity.id
_entity.type
_entity.pdbx_description
1 polymer ?
#
loop_
_entity_poly.entity_id
_entity_poly.type
_entity_poly.pdbx_seq_one_letter_code
_entity_poly.pdbx_strand_id
1 'polypeptide(L)'
;MHTPPSRRAFVRPALLLPFLALACNPPPPPTTPEPPQVSVVVDQPNTVGKSLKLFITATGCDEVQRLELLDNNELIKQVTYNATPTPVELATNELRYTRGLATNLSLTARVTCADGRTNVSQAQSATYFPVEEVIEPINSTTPAVPDYFVVDGSGANASFIGCTKEGSRSFLYKVEKSNPANRKSIEMDFPCEPSTIITDRKPATTGWRWVWTRGQGAFAINKDFEVTARTALAVKNLSVAPDGKAFIYDVINLTLLKPEGGGTAWALEIGDPEGIITSLVLSDPFVRPDGRVAIPFYDEGVDVTHIRVGTVRYSDGQDLKMYDVDTIAPIQEPPVAFDPTGKVLYLATQTTSPKIFATVRACGFEEGRCIPSEKRLWISSELSGYMAGLVPYNNGTRLAAIGSQRFWFLEARDGQPNEGQAVNKDQQPLIANGSLVARFAQPGAGDTFYMFTSAGWDADDPPPYPVEIVATDAAERGELFRYRVPGGSLYGALDDSEALWLRVGTRLVKPFTPAQYRSMR
;
A
#
# COMPACT_ATOMS: atom_id res chain seq x y z
N MET A 1 -55.84 13.01 95.15
CA MET A 1 -55.75 13.41 93.73
C MET A 1 -57.00 14.21 93.42
N HIS A 2 -56.87 15.48 93.00
CA HIS A 2 -58.00 16.42 92.92
C HIS A 2 -58.42 16.76 91.49
N THR A 3 -59.70 16.55 91.23
CA THR A 3 -60.61 17.39 90.42
C THR A 3 -61.72 17.86 91.38
N PRO A 4 -62.63 18.83 91.05
CA PRO A 4 -62.89 19.59 89.82
C PRO A 4 -62.53 21.10 90.07
N PRO A 5 -63.26 22.20 89.69
CA PRO A 5 -64.40 22.38 88.78
C PRO A 5 -64.44 23.64 87.86
N SER A 6 -65.19 23.51 86.76
CA SER A 6 -66.08 24.50 86.08
C SER A 6 -65.73 26.00 85.97
N ARG A 7 -65.93 26.59 84.77
CA ARG A 7 -67.15 27.40 84.46
C ARG A 7 -67.25 27.91 83.00
N ARG A 8 -68.43 27.64 82.40
CA ARG A 8 -69.26 28.45 81.47
C ARG A 8 -68.69 29.05 80.16
N ALA A 9 -69.48 28.89 79.11
CA ALA A 9 -69.31 29.44 77.76
C ALA A 9 -69.81 30.89 77.61
N PHE A 10 -69.43 31.55 76.51
CA PHE A 10 -70.26 32.54 75.78
C PHE A 10 -69.85 32.65 74.29
N VAL A 11 -70.50 33.52 73.52
CA VAL A 11 -70.82 33.34 72.08
C VAL A 11 -70.29 34.46 71.15
N ARG A 12 -69.55 34.10 70.07
CA ARG A 12 -69.35 34.83 68.77
C ARG A 12 -68.82 36.31 68.81
N PRO A 13 -68.57 37.00 67.67
CA PRO A 13 -67.67 36.68 66.53
C PRO A 13 -66.80 37.87 66.01
N ALA A 14 -66.05 37.64 64.91
CA ALA A 14 -65.64 38.60 63.84
C ALA A 14 -64.34 39.47 63.95
N LEU A 15 -63.92 39.98 62.77
CA LEU A 15 -62.72 40.78 62.37
C LEU A 15 -61.42 39.96 62.18
N LEU A 16 -60.86 39.72 60.98
CA LEU A 16 -60.37 40.55 59.85
C LEU A 16 -58.89 40.99 59.94
N LEU A 17 -57.98 40.17 59.35
CA LEU A 17 -56.68 40.49 58.66
C LEU A 17 -55.59 41.38 59.36
N PRO A 18 -54.33 41.46 58.87
CA PRO A 18 -53.42 40.43 58.34
C PRO A 18 -51.92 40.62 58.74
N PHE A 19 -51.03 39.76 58.21
CA PHE A 19 -49.56 39.91 58.04
C PHE A 19 -48.65 40.25 59.25
N LEU A 20 -47.78 39.28 59.63
CA LEU A 20 -46.30 39.38 59.54
C LEU A 20 -45.64 38.14 60.17
N ALA A 21 -45.44 37.09 59.37
CA ALA A 21 -44.52 36.01 59.70
C ALA A 21 -43.31 36.11 58.75
N LEU A 22 -42.19 36.62 59.27
CA LEU A 22 -40.92 36.69 58.54
C LEU A 22 -40.37 35.27 58.33
N ALA A 23 -40.59 34.72 57.14
CA ALA A 23 -39.94 33.51 56.69
C ALA A 23 -38.49 33.82 56.31
N CYS A 24 -37.58 33.78 57.28
CA CYS A 24 -36.16 33.68 57.02
C CYS A 24 -35.83 32.28 56.49
N ASN A 25 -36.11 32.02 55.21
CA ASN A 25 -35.42 30.94 54.51
C ASN A 25 -33.93 31.32 54.48
N PRO A 26 -33.02 30.48 55.04
CA PRO A 26 -31.61 30.68 54.77
C PRO A 26 -31.40 30.63 53.25
N PRO A 27 -30.52 31.47 52.68
CA PRO A 27 -30.18 31.33 51.26
C PRO A 27 -29.71 29.89 51.02
N PRO A 28 -30.09 29.26 49.89
CA PRO A 28 -29.62 27.92 49.58
C PRO A 28 -28.10 27.89 49.66
N PRO A 29 -27.48 26.81 50.18
CA PRO A 29 -26.04 26.73 50.28
C PRO A 29 -25.43 27.00 48.90
N PRO A 30 -24.33 27.80 48.82
CA PRO A 30 -23.77 28.18 47.53
C PRO A 30 -23.45 26.93 46.73
N THR A 31 -24.16 26.74 45.63
CA THR A 31 -23.97 25.61 44.72
C THR A 31 -22.58 25.74 44.13
N THR A 32 -21.66 24.86 44.54
CA THR A 32 -20.32 24.79 43.98
C THR A 32 -20.44 24.58 42.46
N PRO A 33 -19.93 25.51 41.63
CA PRO A 33 -20.03 25.38 40.18
C PRO A 33 -19.43 24.07 39.70
N GLU A 34 -20.18 23.30 38.92
CA GLU A 34 -19.74 21.99 38.42
C GLU A 34 -18.42 22.15 37.65
N PRO A 35 -17.35 21.39 37.98
CA PRO A 35 -16.03 21.60 37.39
C PRO A 35 -16.10 21.43 35.87
N PRO A 36 -15.48 22.33 35.08
CA PRO A 36 -15.58 22.26 33.62
C PRO A 36 -15.12 20.90 33.11
N GLN A 37 -15.92 20.29 32.24
CA GLN A 37 -15.56 19.06 31.54
C GLN A 37 -15.32 19.37 30.08
N VAL A 38 -14.34 18.72 29.47
CA VAL A 38 -14.06 18.84 28.05
C VAL A 38 -13.61 17.49 27.48
N SER A 39 -14.11 17.15 26.29
CA SER A 39 -13.73 15.93 25.57
C SER A 39 -13.52 16.20 24.08
N VAL A 40 -12.63 15.42 23.47
CA VAL A 40 -12.35 15.40 22.03
C VAL A 40 -12.82 14.07 21.48
N VAL A 41 -13.61 14.11 20.39
CA VAL A 41 -14.01 12.93 19.63
C VAL A 41 -13.58 13.15 18.18
N VAL A 42 -12.64 12.34 17.70
CA VAL A 42 -12.21 12.36 16.30
C VAL A 42 -13.19 11.50 15.48
N ASP A 43 -13.74 12.06 14.40
CA ASP A 43 -14.80 11.43 13.60
C ASP A 43 -14.34 10.07 13.03
N GLN A 44 -13.09 10.02 12.54
CA GLN A 44 -12.44 8.79 12.09
C GLN A 44 -11.02 8.73 12.69
N PRO A 45 -10.76 7.88 13.71
CA PRO A 45 -9.45 7.79 14.37
C PRO A 45 -8.28 7.45 13.43
N ASN A 46 -8.56 6.92 12.24
CA ASN A 46 -7.59 6.82 11.17
C ASN A 46 -8.17 7.47 9.91
N THR A 47 -7.74 8.69 9.61
CA THR A 47 -8.28 9.54 8.55
C THR A 47 -7.30 9.65 7.38
N VAL A 48 -7.79 9.36 6.17
CA VAL A 48 -7.14 9.78 4.93
C VAL A 48 -8.04 10.81 4.26
N GLY A 49 -7.52 12.01 4.03
CA GLY A 49 -8.31 13.07 3.42
C GLY A 49 -7.63 14.43 3.36
N LYS A 50 -8.38 15.44 2.91
CA LYS A 50 -7.90 16.83 2.78
C LYS A 50 -7.86 17.59 4.10
N SER A 51 -8.46 17.03 5.14
CA SER A 51 -8.52 17.57 6.49
C SER A 51 -8.78 16.46 7.52
N LEU A 52 -8.52 16.75 8.80
CA LEU A 52 -8.95 15.92 9.93
C LEU A 52 -10.16 16.57 10.61
N LYS A 53 -11.23 15.80 10.79
CA LYS A 53 -12.50 16.26 11.39
C LYS A 53 -12.70 15.68 12.78
N LEU A 54 -13.11 16.54 13.71
CA LEU A 54 -13.34 16.17 15.10
C LEU A 54 -14.40 17.08 15.75
N PHE A 55 -14.88 16.65 16.91
CA PHE A 55 -15.85 17.36 17.72
C PHE A 55 -15.25 17.60 19.11
N ILE A 56 -15.46 18.81 19.64
CA ILE A 56 -15.10 19.16 21.02
C ILE A 56 -16.38 19.43 21.79
N THR A 57 -16.60 18.68 22.87
CA THR A 57 -17.72 18.92 23.80
C THR A 57 -17.16 19.60 25.04
N ALA A 58 -17.79 20.70 25.46
CA ALA A 58 -17.48 21.39 26.71
C ALA A 58 -18.76 21.61 27.54
N THR A 59 -18.68 21.36 28.85
CA THR A 59 -19.76 21.56 29.84
C THR A 59 -19.19 22.08 31.17
N GLY A 60 -20.03 22.52 32.11
CA GLY A 60 -19.60 23.05 33.42
C GLY A 60 -19.07 24.50 33.42
N CYS A 61 -19.11 25.18 32.26
CA CYS A 61 -18.96 26.63 32.16
C CYS A 61 -20.31 27.28 31.82
N ASP A 62 -20.68 28.35 32.52
CA ASP A 62 -21.79 29.23 32.09
C ASP A 62 -21.43 29.99 30.81
N GLU A 63 -20.17 30.42 30.70
CA GLU A 63 -19.58 31.04 29.52
C GLU A 63 -18.15 30.49 29.30
N VAL A 64 -17.82 30.10 28.06
CA VAL A 64 -16.49 29.63 27.67
C VAL A 64 -15.68 30.81 27.14
N GLN A 65 -14.65 31.21 27.89
CA GLN A 65 -13.74 32.30 27.49
C GLN A 65 -12.73 31.84 26.43
N ARG A 66 -12.25 30.60 26.54
CA ARG A 66 -11.30 30.03 25.58
C ARG A 66 -11.49 28.52 25.43
N LEU A 67 -11.40 28.06 24.19
CA LEU A 67 -11.27 26.65 23.84
C LEU A 67 -10.00 26.48 22.99
N GLU A 68 -9.11 25.59 23.41
CA GLU A 68 -7.83 25.30 22.76
C GLU A 68 -7.81 23.82 22.35
N LEU A 69 -7.27 23.52 21.16
CA LEU A 69 -6.99 22.17 20.69
C LEU A 69 -5.48 21.99 20.58
N LEU A 70 -4.96 20.93 21.18
CA LEU A 70 -3.54 20.66 21.35
C LEU A 70 -3.17 19.25 20.86
N ASP A 71 -1.96 19.10 20.33
CA ASP A 71 -1.32 17.81 20.05
C ASP A 71 -0.08 17.68 20.93
N ASN A 72 0.05 16.59 21.68
CA ASN A 72 1.19 16.37 22.58
C ASN A 72 1.46 17.56 23.56
N ASN A 73 0.39 18.27 23.97
CA ASN A 73 0.38 19.52 24.75
C ASN A 73 0.87 20.80 24.02
N GLU A 74 1.26 20.74 22.74
CA GLU A 74 1.48 21.93 21.92
C GLU A 74 0.15 22.45 21.35
N LEU A 75 -0.09 23.76 21.41
CA LEU A 75 -1.30 24.37 20.84
C LEU A 75 -1.29 24.26 19.31
N ILE A 76 -2.29 23.56 18.74
CA ILE A 76 -2.55 23.54 17.31
C ILE A 76 -3.42 24.74 16.93
N LYS A 77 -4.55 24.90 17.62
CA LYS A 77 -5.65 25.78 17.18
C LYS A 77 -6.42 26.33 18.36
N GLN A 78 -6.69 27.63 18.35
CA GLN A 78 -7.72 28.22 19.22
C GLN A 78 -9.08 28.06 18.52
N VAL A 79 -10.02 27.43 19.19
CA VAL A 79 -11.32 27.05 18.63
C VAL A 79 -12.38 28.06 19.05
N THR A 80 -13.21 28.53 18.10
CA THR A 80 -14.36 29.38 18.39
C THR A 80 -15.50 28.53 18.92
N TYR A 81 -15.85 28.70 20.19
CA TYR A 81 -16.94 27.94 20.83
C TYR A 81 -18.30 28.55 20.49
N ASN A 82 -19.06 27.88 19.63
CA ASN A 82 -20.38 28.32 19.16
C ASN A 82 -21.53 27.38 19.56
N ALA A 83 -21.24 26.12 19.90
CA ALA A 83 -22.21 25.10 20.27
C ALA A 83 -21.51 23.94 21.00
N THR A 84 -22.24 23.09 21.71
CA THR A 84 -21.74 21.79 22.20
C THR A 84 -22.55 20.67 21.51
N PRO A 85 -21.92 19.74 20.77
CA PRO A 85 -20.50 19.71 20.39
C PRO A 85 -20.12 20.81 19.39
N THR A 86 -18.92 21.39 19.54
CA THR A 86 -18.30 22.29 18.54
C THR A 86 -17.62 21.43 17.47
N PRO A 87 -17.99 21.53 16.18
CA PRO A 87 -17.24 20.90 15.09
C PRO A 87 -15.93 21.64 14.84
N VAL A 88 -14.85 20.90 14.62
CA VAL A 88 -13.52 21.43 14.30
C VAL A 88 -12.94 20.66 13.12
N GLU A 89 -12.36 21.42 12.19
CA GLU A 89 -11.61 20.90 11.06
C GLU A 89 -10.17 21.40 11.15
N LEU A 90 -9.20 20.47 11.06
CA LEU A 90 -7.78 20.77 10.95
C LEU A 90 -7.34 20.58 9.50
N ALA A 91 -6.80 21.63 8.90
CA ALA A 91 -6.18 21.57 7.58
C ALA A 91 -4.76 21.00 7.67
N THR A 92 -4.26 20.44 6.56
CA THR A 92 -2.91 19.85 6.45
C THR A 92 -1.81 20.77 6.97
N ASN A 93 -1.89 22.08 6.71
CA ASN A 93 -0.88 23.07 7.11
C ASN A 93 -0.97 23.49 8.59
N GLU A 94 -1.96 23.03 9.35
CA GLU A 94 -2.06 23.24 10.80
C GLU A 94 -1.34 22.14 11.60
N LEU A 95 -0.94 21.04 10.94
CA LEU A 95 -0.35 19.86 11.58
C LEU A 95 1.16 19.74 11.33
N ARG A 96 1.86 19.11 12.28
CA ARG A 96 3.30 18.83 12.20
C ARG A 96 3.57 17.38 11.77
N TYR A 97 4.54 17.20 10.89
CA TYR A 97 4.90 15.91 10.29
C TYR A 97 6.37 15.56 10.60
N THR A 98 6.61 14.66 11.56
CA THR A 98 7.97 14.42 12.09
C THR A 98 8.62 13.14 11.57
N ARG A 99 7.83 12.06 11.41
CA ARG A 99 8.26 10.72 10.98
C ARG A 99 7.50 10.29 9.71
N GLY A 100 7.74 11.03 8.65
CA GLY A 100 6.94 10.96 7.43
C GLY A 100 5.60 11.68 7.57
N LEU A 101 4.73 11.53 6.58
CA LEU A 101 3.57 12.42 6.41
C LEU A 101 2.21 11.84 6.78
N ALA A 102 2.10 10.56 7.11
CA ALA A 102 1.05 10.18 8.04
C ALA A 102 1.53 10.55 9.43
N THR A 103 0.81 11.43 10.13
CA THR A 103 1.16 11.84 11.49
C THR A 103 0.26 11.14 12.50
N ASN A 104 0.86 10.73 13.63
CA ASN A 104 0.15 10.16 14.77
C ASN A 104 0.00 11.26 15.81
N LEU A 105 -1.25 11.63 16.08
CA LEU A 105 -1.64 12.73 16.94
C LEU A 105 -2.14 12.21 18.29
N SER A 106 -1.86 12.95 19.35
CA SER A 106 -2.37 12.76 20.69
C SER A 106 -3.17 14.01 21.08
N LEU A 107 -4.42 14.06 20.61
CA LEU A 107 -5.25 15.26 20.63
C LEU A 107 -5.91 15.46 22.00
N THR A 108 -5.75 16.65 22.56
CA THR A 108 -6.43 17.08 23.78
C THR A 108 -7.10 18.43 23.55
N ALA A 109 -8.22 18.68 24.20
CA ALA A 109 -8.82 20.00 24.25
C ALA A 109 -8.68 20.58 25.66
N ARG A 110 -8.41 21.88 25.75
CA ARG A 110 -8.41 22.65 27.00
C ARG A 110 -9.51 23.69 26.93
N VAL A 111 -10.37 23.70 27.94
CA VAL A 111 -11.41 24.72 28.13
C VAL A 111 -11.02 25.65 29.28
N THR A 112 -11.30 26.94 29.11
CA THR A 112 -11.23 27.97 30.15
C THR A 112 -12.59 28.67 30.22
N CYS A 113 -13.27 28.59 31.37
CA CYS A 113 -14.50 29.33 31.62
C CYS A 113 -14.22 30.83 31.85
N ALA A 114 -15.22 31.70 31.71
CA ALA A 114 -15.12 33.12 32.03
C ALA A 114 -14.77 33.41 33.50
N ASP A 115 -15.05 32.49 34.42
CA ASP A 115 -14.66 32.54 35.84
C ASP A 115 -13.18 32.14 36.11
N GLY A 116 -12.44 31.78 35.06
CA GLY A 116 -11.03 31.39 35.14
C GLY A 116 -10.77 29.90 35.44
N ARG A 117 -11.81 29.08 35.68
CA ARG A 117 -11.63 27.62 35.86
C ARG A 117 -11.24 26.97 34.53
N THR A 118 -10.31 26.02 34.59
CA THR A 118 -9.79 25.30 33.42
C THR A 118 -9.88 23.79 33.59
N ASN A 119 -10.06 23.06 32.49
CA ASN A 119 -9.81 21.62 32.45
C ASN A 119 -9.23 21.19 31.09
N VAL A 120 -8.60 20.01 31.04
CA VAL A 120 -8.01 19.39 29.85
C VAL A 120 -8.64 18.00 29.66
N SER A 121 -8.96 17.63 28.43
CA SER A 121 -9.53 16.33 28.11
C SER A 121 -8.52 15.19 28.30
N GLN A 122 -9.01 13.96 28.36
CA GLN A 122 -8.17 12.80 28.04
C GLN A 122 -7.65 12.91 26.61
N ALA A 123 -6.50 12.29 26.35
CA ALA A 123 -5.87 12.30 25.03
C ALA A 123 -6.58 11.32 24.07
N GLN A 124 -7.03 11.83 22.94
CA GLN A 124 -7.62 11.06 21.86
C GLN A 124 -6.57 10.81 20.77
N SER A 125 -6.17 9.55 20.61
CA SER A 125 -5.27 9.16 19.52
C SER A 125 -5.94 9.28 18.16
N ALA A 126 -5.20 9.76 17.17
CA ALA A 126 -5.60 9.74 15.76
C ALA A 126 -4.38 9.55 14.83
N THR A 127 -4.60 8.95 13.67
CA THR A 127 -3.66 8.96 12.55
C THR A 127 -4.26 9.78 11.42
N TYR A 128 -3.50 10.71 10.85
CA TYR A 128 -3.93 11.52 9.71
C TYR A 128 -2.93 11.45 8.55
N PHE A 129 -3.41 11.04 7.38
CA PHE A 129 -2.67 11.01 6.12
C PHE A 129 -3.27 12.02 5.12
N PRO A 130 -2.57 13.14 4.85
CA PRO A 130 -3.04 14.17 3.93
C PRO A 130 -2.90 13.72 2.47
N VAL A 131 -3.93 13.96 1.67
CA VAL A 131 -4.00 13.56 0.24
C VAL A 131 -4.57 14.68 -0.64
N GLU A 132 -4.20 14.68 -1.93
CA GLU A 132 -4.61 15.68 -2.93
C GLU A 132 -6.08 15.49 -3.35
N GLU A 133 -6.52 14.24 -3.49
CA GLU A 133 -7.86 13.87 -3.95
C GLU A 133 -8.41 12.69 -3.14
N VAL A 134 -9.73 12.71 -2.89
CA VAL A 134 -10.49 11.60 -2.30
C VAL A 134 -11.72 11.37 -3.16
N ILE A 135 -11.96 10.12 -3.50
CA ILE A 135 -13.15 9.62 -4.18
C ILE A 135 -13.83 8.68 -3.19
N GLU A 136 -15.00 9.12 -2.73
CA GLU A 136 -15.83 8.36 -1.81
C GLU A 136 -16.40 7.10 -2.49
N PRO A 137 -16.75 6.04 -1.73
CA PRO A 137 -17.36 4.85 -2.30
C PRO A 137 -18.71 5.14 -2.96
N ILE A 138 -19.09 4.29 -3.91
CA ILE A 138 -20.34 4.44 -4.68
C ILE A 138 -21.57 4.42 -3.76
N ASN A 139 -21.50 3.61 -2.68
CA ASN A 139 -22.47 3.57 -1.58
C ASN A 139 -21.82 2.89 -0.36
N SER A 140 -22.58 2.65 0.71
CA SER A 140 -22.07 2.05 1.96
C SER A 140 -21.50 0.63 1.84
N THR A 141 -21.83 -0.12 0.79
CA THR A 141 -21.37 -1.51 0.58
C THR A 141 -20.48 -1.69 -0.66
N THR A 142 -20.47 -0.71 -1.57
CA THR A 142 -19.78 -0.79 -2.86
C THR A 142 -18.59 0.18 -2.88
N PRO A 143 -17.34 -0.31 -2.88
CA PRO A 143 -16.15 0.55 -2.87
C PRO A 143 -16.05 1.36 -4.18
N ALA A 144 -15.26 2.43 -4.16
CA ALA A 144 -15.02 3.25 -5.36
C ALA A 144 -14.41 2.42 -6.51
N VAL A 145 -13.45 1.54 -6.19
CA VAL A 145 -12.80 0.61 -7.13
C VAL A 145 -12.59 -0.76 -6.47
N PRO A 146 -12.32 -1.84 -7.23
CA PRO A 146 -12.01 -3.17 -6.68
C PRO A 146 -10.71 -3.20 -5.86
N ASP A 147 -10.48 -4.28 -5.09
CA ASP A 147 -9.35 -4.35 -4.14
C ASP A 147 -7.97 -4.20 -4.82
N TYR A 148 -7.75 -4.98 -5.88
CA TYR A 148 -6.60 -4.85 -6.77
C TYR A 148 -7.05 -4.22 -8.08
N PHE A 149 -6.28 -3.23 -8.56
CA PHE A 149 -6.59 -2.51 -9.78
C PHE A 149 -5.33 -1.98 -10.46
N VAL A 150 -5.41 -1.74 -11.77
CA VAL A 150 -4.44 -0.91 -12.50
C VAL A 150 -5.12 0.40 -12.93
N VAL A 151 -4.33 1.43 -13.22
CA VAL A 151 -4.87 2.69 -13.75
C VAL A 151 -4.58 2.79 -15.25
N ASP A 152 -5.57 3.24 -16.01
CA ASP A 152 -5.53 3.63 -17.43
C ASP A 152 -5.76 5.14 -17.51
N GLY A 153 -4.99 5.87 -18.33
CA GLY A 153 -5.09 7.32 -18.45
C GLY A 153 -4.45 8.04 -17.27
N SER A 154 -4.74 9.33 -17.10
CA SER A 154 -4.22 10.15 -16.01
C SER A 154 -5.13 11.32 -15.63
N GLY A 155 -4.92 11.87 -14.44
CA GLY A 155 -5.57 13.12 -14.01
C GLY A 155 -7.11 13.03 -13.95
N ALA A 156 -7.81 13.78 -14.80
CA ALA A 156 -9.27 13.76 -14.89
C ALA A 156 -9.80 12.56 -15.71
N ASN A 157 -8.99 12.03 -16.62
CA ASN A 157 -9.34 10.93 -17.54
C ASN A 157 -8.86 9.57 -17.00
N ALA A 158 -8.37 9.51 -15.76
CA ALA A 158 -7.98 8.27 -15.11
C ALA A 158 -9.19 7.32 -15.01
N SER A 159 -8.91 6.03 -15.20
CA SER A 159 -9.88 4.95 -15.04
C SER A 159 -9.20 3.74 -14.42
N PHE A 160 -9.93 3.00 -13.60
CA PHE A 160 -9.40 1.96 -12.73
C PHE A 160 -9.94 0.62 -13.17
N ILE A 161 -9.05 -0.32 -13.52
CA ILE A 161 -9.41 -1.66 -13.98
C ILE A 161 -9.04 -2.66 -12.90
N GLY A 162 -10.04 -3.33 -12.32
CA GLY A 162 -9.87 -4.31 -11.26
C GLY A 162 -10.93 -5.41 -11.36
N CYS A 163 -10.72 -6.56 -10.72
CA CYS A 163 -11.71 -7.64 -10.69
C CYS A 163 -12.40 -7.77 -9.33
N THR A 164 -13.63 -8.29 -9.31
CA THR A 164 -14.29 -8.77 -8.09
C THR A 164 -15.29 -9.89 -8.40
N LYS A 165 -15.75 -10.59 -7.35
CA LYS A 165 -16.80 -11.60 -7.43
C LYS A 165 -18.17 -10.95 -7.13
N GLU A 166 -19.17 -11.21 -7.97
CA GLU A 166 -20.58 -10.90 -7.70
C GLU A 166 -21.37 -12.21 -7.65
N GLY A 167 -21.75 -12.63 -6.43
CA GLY A 167 -22.30 -13.97 -6.21
C GLY A 167 -21.27 -15.05 -6.52
N SER A 168 -21.60 -15.97 -7.43
CA SER A 168 -20.68 -17.01 -7.92
C SER A 168 -19.88 -16.61 -9.16
N ARG A 169 -20.18 -15.46 -9.79
CA ARG A 169 -19.53 -15.01 -11.03
C ARG A 169 -18.38 -14.06 -10.72
N SER A 170 -17.37 -14.06 -11.58
CA SER A 170 -16.24 -13.13 -11.50
C SER A 170 -16.32 -12.13 -12.65
N PHE A 171 -16.06 -10.87 -12.34
CA PHE A 171 -16.15 -9.77 -13.30
C PHE A 171 -14.92 -8.89 -13.20
N LEU A 172 -14.41 -8.48 -14.36
CA LEU A 172 -13.47 -7.38 -14.49
C LEU A 172 -14.26 -6.09 -14.72
N TYR A 173 -14.00 -5.05 -13.92
CA TYR A 173 -14.63 -3.75 -14.06
C TYR A 173 -13.63 -2.71 -14.57
N LYS A 174 -14.11 -1.76 -15.37
CA LYS A 174 -13.45 -0.49 -15.66
C LYS A 174 -14.29 0.65 -15.07
N VAL A 175 -13.72 1.36 -14.12
CA VAL A 175 -14.36 2.45 -13.37
C VAL A 175 -13.74 3.78 -13.80
N GLU A 176 -14.52 4.70 -14.35
CA GLU A 176 -14.03 6.04 -14.73
C GLU A 176 -14.00 6.96 -13.51
N LYS A 177 -12.92 7.73 -13.31
CA LYS A 177 -12.78 8.61 -12.13
C LYS A 177 -13.93 9.61 -11.98
N SER A 178 -14.39 10.14 -13.11
CA SER A 178 -15.48 11.11 -13.21
C SER A 178 -16.87 10.53 -12.93
N ASN A 179 -17.04 9.20 -13.02
CA ASN A 179 -18.33 8.54 -12.82
C ASN A 179 -18.17 7.11 -12.25
N PRO A 180 -17.77 6.96 -10.97
CA PRO A 180 -17.52 5.64 -10.38
C PRO A 180 -18.74 4.71 -10.38
N ALA A 181 -19.95 5.27 -10.35
CA ALA A 181 -21.20 4.52 -10.35
C ALA A 181 -21.49 3.81 -11.70
N ASN A 182 -21.03 4.37 -12.83
CA ASN A 182 -21.29 3.83 -14.16
C ASN A 182 -20.10 3.00 -14.69
N ARG A 183 -19.79 1.91 -13.97
CA ARG A 183 -18.69 1.00 -14.32
C ARG A 183 -19.01 0.10 -15.51
N LYS A 184 -18.09 -0.03 -16.46
CA LYS A 184 -18.14 -1.08 -17.50
C LYS A 184 -17.69 -2.40 -16.91
N SER A 185 -18.19 -3.53 -17.42
CA SER A 185 -17.80 -4.87 -16.95
C SER A 185 -17.59 -5.89 -18.07
N ILE A 186 -16.74 -6.88 -17.79
CA ILE A 186 -16.53 -8.10 -18.59
C ILE A 186 -16.70 -9.29 -17.64
N GLU A 187 -17.53 -10.27 -17.99
CA GLU A 187 -17.60 -11.54 -17.26
C GLU A 187 -16.35 -12.39 -17.53
N MET A 188 -15.76 -12.92 -16.47
CA MET A 188 -14.54 -13.71 -16.49
C MET A 188 -14.88 -15.21 -16.44
N ASP A 189 -14.26 -16.00 -17.31
CA ASP A 189 -14.48 -17.46 -17.38
C ASP A 189 -13.74 -18.22 -16.25
N PHE A 190 -13.03 -17.50 -15.38
CA PHE A 190 -12.28 -18.03 -14.25
C PHE A 190 -12.41 -17.12 -13.02
N PRO A 191 -12.15 -17.65 -11.80
CA PRO A 191 -12.25 -16.88 -10.57
C PRO A 191 -11.35 -15.64 -10.51
N CYS A 192 -11.93 -14.53 -10.05
CA CYS A 192 -11.20 -13.38 -9.52
C CYS A 192 -10.82 -13.64 -8.06
N GLU A 193 -9.53 -13.59 -7.74
CA GLU A 193 -8.95 -13.97 -6.45
C GLU A 193 -7.76 -13.05 -6.09
N PRO A 194 -7.25 -13.06 -4.84
CA PRO A 194 -6.11 -12.22 -4.46
C PRO A 194 -4.78 -12.53 -5.18
N SER A 195 -4.77 -13.57 -6.02
CA SER A 195 -3.70 -13.96 -6.95
C SER A 195 -3.96 -13.55 -8.40
N THR A 196 -5.11 -12.93 -8.71
CA THR A 196 -5.42 -12.40 -10.05
C THR A 196 -4.56 -11.18 -10.34
N ILE A 197 -3.77 -11.26 -11.41
CA ILE A 197 -2.90 -10.19 -11.89
C ILE A 197 -3.55 -9.55 -13.12
N ILE A 198 -3.53 -8.22 -13.15
CA ILE A 198 -3.87 -7.40 -14.32
C ILE A 198 -2.58 -6.67 -14.68
N THR A 199 -2.05 -6.93 -15.87
CA THR A 199 -0.74 -6.39 -16.25
C THR A 199 -0.82 -4.91 -16.63
N ASP A 200 0.35 -4.27 -16.67
CA ASP A 200 0.54 -3.01 -17.38
C ASP A 200 0.08 -3.11 -18.84
N ARG A 201 -0.33 -1.96 -19.38
CA ARG A 201 -0.66 -1.80 -20.79
C ARG A 201 0.62 -1.73 -21.61
N LYS A 202 0.85 -2.69 -22.51
CA LYS A 202 2.04 -2.72 -23.39
C LYS A 202 1.60 -2.81 -24.87
N PRO A 203 2.10 -1.94 -25.77
CA PRO A 203 2.74 -0.65 -25.46
C PRO A 203 1.80 0.27 -24.64
N ALA A 204 2.37 1.23 -23.92
CA ALA A 204 1.61 2.18 -23.11
C ALA A 204 0.58 2.96 -23.95
N THR A 205 -0.55 3.33 -23.33
CA THR A 205 -1.72 4.02 -23.93
C THR A 205 -2.49 3.28 -25.04
N THR A 206 -1.83 2.58 -25.97
CA THR A 206 -2.49 2.00 -27.16
C THR A 206 -2.61 0.48 -27.16
N GLY A 207 -1.75 -0.22 -26.41
CA GLY A 207 -1.63 -1.67 -26.45
C GLY A 207 -2.61 -2.44 -25.58
N TRP A 208 -2.20 -3.61 -25.12
CA TRP A 208 -3.05 -4.56 -24.38
C TRP A 208 -2.63 -4.71 -22.93
N ARG A 209 -3.58 -5.12 -22.09
CA ARG A 209 -3.33 -5.69 -20.77
C ARG A 209 -3.74 -7.16 -20.80
N TRP A 210 -3.04 -7.99 -20.03
CA TRP A 210 -3.45 -9.36 -19.77
C TRP A 210 -4.05 -9.44 -18.36
N VAL A 211 -5.14 -10.20 -18.23
CA VAL A 211 -5.79 -10.53 -16.96
C VAL A 211 -5.64 -12.03 -16.76
N TRP A 212 -5.11 -12.44 -15.62
CA TRP A 212 -4.68 -13.82 -15.40
C TRP A 212 -4.84 -14.21 -13.92
N THR A 213 -5.35 -15.42 -13.65
CA THR A 213 -5.33 -16.03 -12.31
C THR A 213 -4.47 -17.30 -12.36
N ARG A 214 -3.52 -17.43 -11.43
CA ARG A 214 -2.53 -18.53 -11.42
C ARG A 214 -3.19 -19.91 -11.35
N GLY A 215 -2.81 -20.80 -12.29
CA GLY A 215 -3.38 -22.13 -12.42
C GLY A 215 -4.79 -22.17 -13.05
N GLN A 216 -5.34 -21.00 -13.41
CA GLN A 216 -6.62 -20.83 -14.09
C GLN A 216 -6.36 -20.21 -15.48
N GLY A 217 -7.34 -19.55 -16.10
CA GLY A 217 -7.18 -18.93 -17.42
C GLY A 217 -6.48 -17.58 -17.43
N ALA A 218 -6.21 -17.07 -18.64
CA ALA A 218 -5.87 -15.69 -18.91
C ALA A 218 -6.62 -15.14 -20.14
N PHE A 219 -6.79 -13.81 -20.23
CA PHE A 219 -7.32 -13.14 -21.41
C PHE A 219 -6.69 -11.76 -21.63
N ALA A 220 -6.62 -11.31 -22.88
CA ALA A 220 -6.12 -9.99 -23.25
C ALA A 220 -7.26 -8.99 -23.46
N ILE A 221 -7.08 -7.75 -22.99
CA ILE A 221 -7.99 -6.62 -23.23
C ILE A 221 -7.29 -5.47 -23.95
N ASN A 222 -8.00 -4.83 -24.89
CA ASN A 222 -7.50 -3.67 -25.64
C ASN A 222 -7.68 -2.35 -24.86
N LYS A 223 -7.49 -1.20 -25.52
CA LYS A 223 -7.70 0.14 -24.92
C LYS A 223 -9.17 0.47 -24.66
N ASP A 224 -10.07 -0.08 -25.47
CA ASP A 224 -11.51 0.18 -25.44
C ASP A 224 -12.26 -0.67 -24.41
N PHE A 225 -11.53 -1.55 -23.71
CA PHE A 225 -12.01 -2.50 -22.70
C PHE A 225 -12.83 -3.65 -23.32
N GLU A 226 -12.29 -4.23 -24.38
CA GLU A 226 -12.84 -5.41 -25.07
C GLU A 226 -11.84 -6.58 -25.02
N VAL A 227 -12.35 -7.80 -24.88
CA VAL A 227 -11.51 -9.02 -24.88
C VAL A 227 -11.10 -9.37 -26.30
N THR A 228 -9.79 -9.46 -26.54
CA THR A 228 -9.19 -9.68 -27.87
C THR A 228 -8.50 -11.05 -28.02
N ALA A 229 -8.18 -11.71 -26.90
CA ALA A 229 -7.67 -13.08 -26.83
C ALA A 229 -8.09 -13.75 -25.51
N ARG A 230 -8.19 -15.09 -25.51
CA ARG A 230 -8.36 -15.93 -24.31
C ARG A 230 -7.43 -17.14 -24.41
N THR A 231 -6.89 -17.63 -23.29
CA THR A 231 -6.12 -18.88 -23.27
C THR A 231 -7.07 -20.08 -23.16
N ALA A 232 -6.80 -21.14 -23.93
CA ALA A 232 -7.51 -22.41 -23.82
C ALA A 232 -6.98 -23.31 -22.69
N LEU A 233 -5.83 -22.97 -22.12
CA LEU A 233 -5.11 -23.75 -21.11
C LEU A 233 -4.98 -22.97 -19.80
N ALA A 234 -4.76 -23.72 -18.72
CA ALA A 234 -4.35 -23.18 -17.43
C ALA A 234 -2.96 -22.54 -17.52
N VAL A 235 -2.83 -21.30 -17.06
CA VAL A 235 -1.59 -20.51 -17.11
C VAL A 235 -0.94 -20.49 -15.74
N LYS A 236 0.30 -20.97 -15.64
CA LYS A 236 1.06 -21.06 -14.37
C LYS A 236 1.86 -19.81 -14.04
N ASN A 237 2.41 -19.13 -15.05
CA ASN A 237 3.06 -17.83 -14.97
C ASN A 237 2.78 -17.04 -16.27
N LEU A 238 2.77 -15.71 -16.21
CA LEU A 238 2.56 -14.83 -17.36
C LEU A 238 3.41 -13.55 -17.25
N SER A 239 4.21 -13.27 -18.28
CA SER A 239 4.92 -11.99 -18.47
C SER A 239 4.49 -11.33 -19.80
N VAL A 240 4.65 -10.02 -19.95
CA VAL A 240 4.17 -9.26 -21.14
C VAL A 240 5.31 -8.53 -21.82
N ALA A 241 5.46 -8.79 -23.12
CA ALA A 241 6.43 -8.15 -24.00
C ALA A 241 6.06 -6.67 -24.28
N PRO A 242 7.02 -5.81 -24.68
CA PRO A 242 6.78 -4.40 -24.97
C PRO A 242 5.70 -4.10 -26.01
N ASP A 243 5.41 -5.05 -26.91
CA ASP A 243 4.40 -4.94 -27.96
C ASP A 243 3.02 -5.54 -27.57
N GLY A 244 2.86 -6.01 -26.34
CA GLY A 244 1.60 -6.53 -25.79
C GLY A 244 1.37 -8.04 -25.98
N LYS A 245 2.27 -8.76 -26.65
CA LYS A 245 2.27 -10.22 -26.59
C LYS A 245 2.59 -10.72 -25.18
N ALA A 246 2.04 -11.86 -24.77
CA ALA A 246 2.34 -12.47 -23.48
C ALA A 246 3.19 -13.73 -23.64
N PHE A 247 4.21 -13.88 -22.82
CA PHE A 247 4.78 -15.18 -22.53
C PHE A 247 3.91 -15.85 -21.48
N ILE A 248 3.29 -16.97 -21.82
CA ILE A 248 2.81 -17.93 -20.81
C ILE A 248 3.88 -18.99 -20.63
N TYR A 249 4.18 -19.36 -19.39
CA TYR A 249 5.21 -20.34 -19.12
C TYR A 249 4.93 -21.17 -17.87
N ASP A 250 5.49 -22.37 -17.86
CA ASP A 250 5.65 -23.19 -16.68
C ASP A 250 7.13 -23.53 -16.47
N VAL A 251 7.41 -24.66 -15.84
CA VAL A 251 8.77 -25.08 -15.51
C VAL A 251 9.56 -25.50 -16.77
N ILE A 252 8.89 -26.08 -17.78
CA ILE A 252 9.52 -26.72 -18.96
C ILE A 252 9.00 -26.17 -20.31
N ASN A 253 7.91 -25.41 -20.31
CA ASN A 253 7.31 -24.82 -21.51
C ASN A 253 7.35 -23.29 -21.46
N LEU A 254 7.68 -22.66 -22.60
CA LEU A 254 7.54 -21.23 -22.83
C LEU A 254 6.77 -20.99 -24.14
N THR A 255 5.65 -20.28 -24.09
CA THR A 255 4.83 -19.98 -25.29
C THR A 255 4.56 -18.49 -25.38
N LEU A 256 4.84 -17.89 -26.54
CA LEU A 256 4.51 -16.51 -26.85
C LEU A 256 3.13 -16.43 -27.52
N LEU A 257 2.19 -15.71 -26.92
CA LEU A 257 0.82 -15.54 -27.40
C LEU A 257 0.61 -14.16 -28.04
N LYS A 258 -0.18 -14.12 -29.11
CA LYS A 258 -0.68 -12.88 -29.71
C LYS A 258 -1.86 -12.34 -28.87
N PRO A 259 -1.92 -11.03 -28.60
CA PRO A 259 -3.05 -10.44 -27.87
C PRO A 259 -4.32 -10.34 -28.72
N GLU A 260 -4.21 -10.45 -30.04
CA GLU A 260 -5.34 -10.54 -30.97
C GLU A 260 -5.55 -11.98 -31.43
N GLY A 261 -6.78 -12.48 -31.34
CA GLY A 261 -7.20 -13.82 -31.78
C GLY A 261 -6.68 -14.97 -30.91
N GLY A 262 -5.81 -14.72 -29.93
CA GLY A 262 -5.30 -15.71 -28.97
C GLY A 262 -4.38 -16.78 -29.54
N GLY A 263 -3.93 -16.62 -30.78
CA GLY A 263 -3.04 -17.59 -31.43
C GLY A 263 -1.61 -17.54 -30.89
N THR A 264 -0.98 -18.70 -30.78
CA THR A 264 0.47 -18.82 -30.54
C THR A 264 1.27 -18.12 -31.65
N ALA A 265 2.27 -17.33 -31.27
CA ALA A 265 3.28 -16.80 -32.17
C ALA A 265 4.39 -17.82 -32.41
N TRP A 266 4.93 -18.37 -31.32
CA TRP A 266 5.82 -19.53 -31.29
C TRP A 266 5.80 -20.16 -29.88
N ALA A 267 6.29 -21.39 -29.77
CA ALA A 267 6.51 -22.08 -28.51
C ALA A 267 7.92 -22.68 -28.48
N LEU A 268 8.48 -22.79 -27.29
CA LEU A 268 9.77 -23.38 -26.98
C LEU A 268 9.56 -24.40 -25.86
N GLU A 269 9.85 -25.66 -26.15
CA GLU A 269 10.05 -26.70 -25.15
C GLU A 269 11.51 -26.60 -24.68
N ILE A 270 11.70 -26.56 -23.36
CA ILE A 270 12.97 -26.21 -22.71
C ILE A 270 13.60 -27.43 -22.03
N GLY A 271 12.76 -28.36 -21.57
CA GLY A 271 13.21 -29.68 -21.13
C GLY A 271 13.45 -30.63 -22.31
N ASP A 272 14.28 -31.65 -22.07
CA ASP A 272 14.53 -32.72 -23.03
C ASP A 272 13.64 -33.95 -22.73
N PRO A 273 12.72 -34.37 -23.64
CA PRO A 273 11.97 -35.61 -23.48
C PRO A 273 12.85 -36.89 -23.56
N GLU A 274 14.11 -36.78 -24.01
CA GLU A 274 15.12 -37.86 -24.00
C GLU A 274 16.08 -37.79 -22.79
N GLY A 275 15.94 -36.78 -21.91
CA GLY A 275 16.43 -36.80 -20.53
C GLY A 275 17.84 -36.27 -20.24
N ILE A 276 18.45 -35.44 -21.08
CA ILE A 276 19.82 -34.92 -20.89
C ILE A 276 19.86 -33.47 -20.34
N ILE A 277 18.82 -32.66 -20.55
CA ILE A 277 18.75 -31.27 -20.04
C ILE A 277 17.45 -31.04 -19.27
N THR A 278 17.58 -30.73 -17.97
CA THR A 278 16.49 -30.36 -17.05
C THR A 278 16.61 -28.90 -16.62
N SER A 279 16.78 -28.00 -17.59
CA SER A 279 16.77 -26.55 -17.34
C SER A 279 15.34 -26.08 -17.09
N LEU A 280 15.10 -25.57 -15.90
CA LEU A 280 13.78 -25.15 -15.42
C LEU A 280 13.68 -23.63 -15.48
N VAL A 281 12.56 -23.08 -15.98
CA VAL A 281 12.36 -21.61 -16.05
C VAL A 281 12.27 -21.04 -14.64
N LEU A 282 13.20 -20.15 -14.29
CA LEU A 282 13.34 -19.60 -12.94
C LEU A 282 12.43 -18.39 -12.67
N SER A 283 12.21 -17.54 -13.67
CA SER A 283 11.51 -16.26 -13.53
C SER A 283 11.07 -15.68 -14.88
N ASP A 284 10.48 -14.49 -14.87
CA ASP A 284 9.87 -13.85 -16.04
C ASP A 284 10.89 -13.68 -17.20
N PRO A 285 10.56 -14.16 -18.42
CA PRO A 285 11.31 -13.84 -19.62
C PRO A 285 11.29 -12.35 -19.94
N PHE A 286 12.43 -11.79 -20.35
CA PHE A 286 12.60 -10.37 -20.66
C PHE A 286 12.92 -10.14 -22.14
N VAL A 287 12.17 -9.27 -22.82
CA VAL A 287 12.46 -8.89 -24.22
C VAL A 287 13.46 -7.75 -24.26
N ARG A 288 14.64 -8.04 -24.81
CA ARG A 288 15.74 -7.09 -24.99
C ARG A 288 15.46 -6.12 -26.14
N PRO A 289 15.99 -4.88 -26.07
CA PRO A 289 15.91 -3.91 -27.18
C PRO A 289 16.52 -4.39 -28.51
N ASP A 290 17.39 -5.41 -28.49
CA ASP A 290 18.01 -6.00 -29.68
C ASP A 290 17.19 -7.13 -30.34
N GLY A 291 15.95 -7.34 -29.89
CA GLY A 291 15.05 -8.34 -30.47
C GLY A 291 15.34 -9.78 -30.02
N ARG A 292 16.11 -9.97 -28.96
CA ARG A 292 16.23 -11.27 -28.25
C ARG A 292 15.34 -11.31 -27.02
N VAL A 293 15.03 -12.51 -26.55
CA VAL A 293 14.44 -12.76 -25.22
C VAL A 293 15.53 -13.33 -24.35
N ALA A 294 15.74 -12.79 -23.15
CA ALA A 294 16.55 -13.39 -22.11
C ALA A 294 15.62 -14.17 -21.15
N ILE A 295 15.95 -15.43 -20.88
CA ILE A 295 15.16 -16.35 -20.07
C ILE A 295 16.07 -16.87 -18.96
N PRO A 296 15.75 -16.66 -17.67
CA PRO A 296 16.56 -17.14 -16.56
C PRO A 296 16.20 -18.60 -16.27
N PHE A 297 17.21 -19.43 -16.10
CA PHE A 297 17.09 -20.86 -15.89
C PHE A 297 17.80 -21.30 -14.62
N TYR A 298 17.30 -22.39 -14.03
CA TYR A 298 18.02 -23.14 -13.02
C TYR A 298 18.04 -24.64 -13.38
N ASP A 299 19.19 -25.27 -13.20
CA ASP A 299 19.35 -26.72 -13.31
C ASP A 299 19.60 -27.27 -11.90
N GLU A 300 18.66 -28.05 -11.35
CA GLU A 300 18.84 -28.71 -10.06
C GLU A 300 19.81 -29.90 -10.18
N GLY A 301 20.89 -29.87 -9.41
CA GLY A 301 21.80 -31.00 -9.20
C GLY A 301 21.78 -31.47 -7.75
N VAL A 302 22.37 -32.64 -7.48
CA VAL A 302 22.39 -33.24 -6.13
C VAL A 302 23.16 -32.37 -5.13
N ASP A 303 24.30 -31.83 -5.55
CA ASP A 303 25.20 -31.05 -4.68
C ASP A 303 25.11 -29.53 -4.91
N VAL A 304 24.63 -29.10 -6.09
CA VAL A 304 24.60 -27.71 -6.54
C VAL A 304 23.45 -27.46 -7.51
N THR A 305 22.91 -26.24 -7.53
CA THR A 305 22.04 -25.74 -8.59
C THR A 305 22.80 -24.76 -9.47
N HIS A 306 22.77 -24.97 -10.79
CA HIS A 306 23.37 -24.05 -11.76
C HIS A 306 22.34 -22.98 -12.14
N ILE A 307 22.72 -21.71 -12.11
CA ILE A 307 21.91 -20.62 -12.65
C ILE A 307 22.46 -20.26 -14.03
N ARG A 308 21.57 -20.15 -15.01
CA ARG A 308 21.88 -19.86 -16.41
C ARG A 308 20.95 -18.79 -16.97
N VAL A 309 21.37 -18.16 -18.07
CA VAL A 309 20.46 -17.40 -18.94
C VAL A 309 20.52 -18.00 -20.33
N GLY A 310 19.38 -18.40 -20.85
CA GLY A 310 19.22 -18.69 -22.26
C GLY A 310 18.74 -17.45 -23.00
N THR A 311 19.19 -17.28 -24.23
CA THR A 311 18.65 -16.25 -25.12
C THR A 311 18.12 -16.86 -26.40
N VAL A 312 16.94 -16.43 -26.84
CA VAL A 312 16.32 -16.79 -28.13
C VAL A 312 15.98 -15.54 -28.93
N ARG A 313 15.70 -15.68 -30.22
CA ARG A 313 15.22 -14.60 -31.09
C ARG A 313 13.71 -14.37 -30.87
N TYR A 314 13.29 -13.13 -30.65
CA TYR A 314 11.89 -12.82 -30.28
C TYR A 314 10.87 -13.10 -31.40
N SER A 315 11.29 -13.12 -32.67
CA SER A 315 10.39 -13.34 -33.82
C SER A 315 9.87 -14.77 -33.95
N ASP A 316 10.65 -15.76 -33.56
CA ASP A 316 10.45 -17.18 -33.92
C ASP A 316 10.88 -18.18 -32.84
N GLY A 317 11.44 -17.71 -31.71
CA GLY A 317 11.91 -18.57 -30.61
C GLY A 317 13.21 -19.32 -30.91
N GLN A 318 13.88 -19.04 -32.03
CA GLN A 318 15.06 -19.79 -32.49
C GLN A 318 16.39 -19.22 -31.93
N ASP A 319 17.51 -19.84 -32.32
CA ASP A 319 18.87 -19.49 -31.91
C ASP A 319 19.10 -19.52 -30.39
N LEU A 320 18.64 -20.57 -29.69
CA LEU A 320 18.89 -20.72 -28.25
C LEU A 320 20.40 -20.75 -27.96
N LYS A 321 20.87 -19.78 -27.17
CA LYS A 321 22.23 -19.71 -26.62
C LYS A 321 22.16 -19.66 -25.11
N MET A 322 22.81 -20.61 -24.44
CA MET A 322 22.89 -20.68 -22.99
C MET A 322 24.20 -20.06 -22.48
N TYR A 323 24.11 -19.32 -21.38
CA TYR A 323 25.24 -18.71 -20.67
C TYR A 323 25.17 -19.06 -19.18
N ASP A 324 26.29 -19.52 -18.61
CA ASP A 324 26.38 -19.80 -17.18
C ASP A 324 26.53 -18.51 -16.34
N VAL A 325 25.73 -18.37 -15.28
CA VAL A 325 25.65 -17.17 -14.44
C VAL A 325 26.34 -17.39 -13.09
N ASP A 326 25.86 -18.39 -12.34
CA ASP A 326 26.36 -18.71 -11.00
C ASP A 326 26.06 -20.18 -10.63
N THR A 327 26.60 -20.61 -9.50
CA THR A 327 26.33 -21.92 -8.90
C THR A 327 25.99 -21.71 -7.42
N ILE A 328 24.86 -22.27 -6.99
CA ILE A 328 24.28 -22.06 -5.66
C ILE A 328 23.96 -23.39 -4.97
N ALA A 329 23.59 -23.33 -3.69
CA ALA A 329 23.15 -24.52 -2.95
C ALA A 329 21.80 -25.03 -3.51
N PRO A 330 21.57 -26.35 -3.57
CA PRO A 330 20.54 -26.94 -4.43
C PRO A 330 19.09 -26.63 -4.02
N ILE A 331 18.85 -26.29 -2.75
CA ILE A 331 17.50 -26.07 -2.18
C ILE A 331 16.99 -24.62 -2.23
N GLN A 332 17.65 -23.75 -3.00
CA GLN A 332 17.24 -22.35 -3.12
C GLN A 332 16.75 -22.05 -4.54
N GLU A 333 15.46 -21.72 -4.70
CA GLU A 333 14.97 -20.90 -5.82
C GLU A 333 15.34 -19.44 -5.51
N PRO A 334 16.30 -18.81 -6.21
CA PRO A 334 16.73 -17.46 -5.89
C PRO A 334 15.86 -16.41 -6.59
N PRO A 335 15.49 -15.30 -5.91
CA PRO A 335 14.97 -14.13 -6.60
C PRO A 335 15.98 -13.62 -7.63
N VAL A 336 15.50 -13.42 -8.87
CA VAL A 336 16.29 -12.86 -9.98
C VAL A 336 15.53 -11.72 -10.66
N ALA A 337 16.26 -10.82 -11.30
CA ALA A 337 15.69 -9.80 -12.19
C ALA A 337 16.72 -9.39 -13.24
N PHE A 338 16.27 -9.02 -14.45
CA PHE A 338 17.13 -8.43 -15.47
C PHE A 338 17.24 -6.91 -15.29
N ASP A 339 18.37 -6.33 -15.69
CA ASP A 339 18.45 -4.89 -15.95
C ASP A 339 17.59 -4.48 -17.17
N PRO A 340 17.31 -3.18 -17.38
CA PRO A 340 16.50 -2.72 -18.52
C PRO A 340 17.09 -3.04 -19.91
N THR A 341 18.37 -3.38 -20.03
CA THR A 341 18.95 -3.85 -21.30
C THR A 341 18.78 -5.35 -21.52
N GLY A 342 18.48 -6.12 -20.47
CA GLY A 342 18.38 -7.58 -20.50
C GLY A 342 19.71 -8.29 -20.73
N LYS A 343 20.83 -7.67 -20.31
CA LYS A 343 22.21 -8.20 -20.45
C LYS A 343 22.88 -8.49 -19.10
N VAL A 344 22.36 -7.90 -18.03
CA VAL A 344 22.77 -8.16 -16.65
C VAL A 344 21.64 -8.89 -15.95
N LEU A 345 21.95 -10.06 -15.40
CA LEU A 345 21.07 -10.73 -14.45
C LEU A 345 21.51 -10.35 -13.03
N TYR A 346 20.57 -9.83 -12.24
CA TYR A 346 20.70 -9.72 -10.79
C TYR A 346 20.20 -11.01 -10.13
N LEU A 347 20.99 -11.55 -9.21
CA LEU A 347 20.74 -12.83 -8.55
C LEU A 347 20.89 -12.70 -7.03
N ALA A 348 19.86 -13.03 -6.25
CA ALA A 348 19.90 -13.02 -4.80
C ALA A 348 20.24 -14.43 -4.24
N THR A 349 21.41 -14.58 -3.63
CA THR A 349 21.83 -15.84 -2.96
C THR A 349 21.75 -15.67 -1.44
N GLN A 350 21.28 -16.68 -0.70
CA GLN A 350 21.05 -16.55 0.74
C GLN A 350 21.51 -17.77 1.57
N THR A 351 21.83 -17.53 2.84
CA THR A 351 22.22 -18.55 3.81
C THR A 351 21.03 -18.99 4.66
N THR A 352 20.96 -20.28 4.98
CA THR A 352 19.85 -20.87 5.76
C THR A 352 20.18 -21.09 7.24
N SER A 353 21.46 -21.13 7.63
CA SER A 353 21.92 -21.33 9.02
C SER A 353 23.42 -20.98 9.16
N PRO A 354 23.93 -20.55 10.34
CA PRO A 354 23.22 -20.16 11.56
C PRO A 354 22.77 -18.69 11.55
N LYS A 355 23.27 -17.88 10.61
CA LYS A 355 22.86 -16.50 10.38
C LYS A 355 22.23 -16.43 8.99
N ILE A 356 20.99 -15.94 8.93
CA ILE A 356 20.27 -15.72 7.66
C ILE A 356 20.63 -14.35 7.11
N PHE A 357 21.36 -14.34 6.01
CA PHE A 357 21.64 -13.15 5.21
C PHE A 357 21.58 -13.52 3.72
N ALA A 358 21.45 -12.50 2.89
CA ALA A 358 21.53 -12.61 1.45
C ALA A 358 22.61 -11.69 0.88
N THR A 359 23.07 -12.00 -0.32
CA THR A 359 23.87 -11.12 -1.17
C THR A 359 23.26 -11.08 -2.55
N VAL A 360 23.22 -9.90 -3.16
CA VAL A 360 22.81 -9.71 -4.56
C VAL A 360 24.05 -9.65 -5.41
N ARG A 361 24.05 -10.40 -6.52
CA ARG A 361 25.15 -10.53 -7.47
C ARG A 361 24.69 -10.00 -8.83
N ALA A 362 25.47 -9.15 -9.48
CA ALA A 362 25.22 -8.75 -10.86
C ALA A 362 26.10 -9.54 -11.82
N CYS A 363 25.52 -9.99 -12.93
CA CYS A 363 26.13 -10.94 -13.84
C CYS A 363 25.95 -10.53 -15.31
N GLY A 364 27.04 -10.05 -15.94
CA GLY A 364 27.06 -9.70 -17.36
C GLY A 364 27.32 -10.95 -18.19
N PHE A 365 26.27 -11.71 -18.47
CA PHE A 365 26.38 -13.11 -18.88
C PHE A 365 26.94 -13.32 -20.29
N GLU A 366 26.69 -12.41 -21.24
CA GLU A 366 27.29 -12.49 -22.59
C GLU A 366 28.77 -12.08 -22.63
N GLU A 367 29.21 -11.29 -21.65
CA GLU A 367 30.58 -10.76 -21.55
C GLU A 367 31.50 -11.65 -20.68
N GLY A 368 30.99 -12.75 -20.14
CA GLY A 368 31.70 -13.60 -19.18
C GLY A 368 31.95 -12.92 -17.82
N ARG A 369 31.26 -11.81 -17.51
CA ARG A 369 31.33 -11.10 -16.21
C ARG A 369 30.49 -11.80 -15.15
N CYS A 370 30.65 -13.13 -15.05
CA CYS A 370 29.85 -14.08 -14.27
C CYS A 370 30.73 -15.02 -13.42
N ILE A 371 30.25 -16.23 -13.06
CA ILE A 371 30.90 -17.35 -12.31
C ILE A 371 32.36 -17.10 -11.90
N PRO A 372 32.69 -17.04 -10.59
CA PRO A 372 33.88 -16.47 -9.96
C PRO A 372 34.99 -15.98 -10.92
N SER A 373 34.73 -14.86 -11.57
CA SER A 373 35.69 -14.13 -12.37
C SER A 373 36.10 -12.84 -11.66
N GLU A 374 37.37 -12.44 -11.81
CA GLU A 374 37.88 -11.12 -11.38
C GLU A 374 37.15 -9.95 -12.09
N LYS A 375 36.31 -10.25 -13.09
CA LYS A 375 35.57 -9.31 -13.94
C LYS A 375 34.07 -9.28 -13.66
N ARG A 376 33.57 -10.04 -12.67
CA ARG A 376 32.17 -9.95 -12.21
C ARG A 376 31.83 -8.49 -11.90
N LEU A 377 30.64 -8.04 -12.31
CA LEU A 377 30.17 -6.68 -12.12
C LEU A 377 30.31 -6.24 -10.65
N TRP A 378 29.57 -6.92 -9.75
CA TRP A 378 29.66 -6.70 -8.31
C TRP A 378 28.94 -7.79 -7.53
N ILE A 379 29.17 -7.79 -6.21
CA ILE A 379 28.41 -8.52 -5.20
C ILE A 379 28.11 -7.52 -4.07
N SER A 380 26.88 -7.48 -3.59
CA SER A 380 26.49 -6.61 -2.47
C SER A 380 27.17 -7.05 -1.17
N SER A 381 27.18 -6.14 -0.19
CA SER A 381 27.38 -6.52 1.21
C SER A 381 26.28 -7.49 1.70
N GLU A 382 26.49 -8.11 2.86
CA GLU A 382 25.47 -8.96 3.49
C GLU A 382 24.21 -8.16 3.83
N LEU A 383 23.10 -8.49 3.19
CA LEU A 383 21.77 -7.96 3.48
C LEU A 383 21.09 -8.88 4.51
N SER A 384 20.58 -8.33 5.61
CA SER A 384 19.95 -9.16 6.64
C SER A 384 18.56 -9.67 6.23
N GLY A 385 18.31 -10.97 6.46
CA GLY A 385 17.05 -11.65 6.16
C GLY A 385 17.01 -12.41 4.84
N TYR A 386 15.93 -13.18 4.63
CA TYR A 386 15.63 -13.86 3.37
C TYR A 386 15.14 -12.87 2.31
N MET A 387 15.56 -13.06 1.06
CA MET A 387 15.09 -12.26 -0.09
C MET A 387 13.82 -12.89 -0.69
N ALA A 388 12.83 -12.05 -0.93
CA ALA A 388 11.55 -12.39 -1.56
C ALA A 388 11.45 -11.87 -3.01
N GLY A 389 12.21 -10.83 -3.38
CA GLY A 389 12.16 -10.26 -4.72
C GLY A 389 13.32 -9.30 -5.03
N LEU A 390 13.60 -9.13 -6.32
CA LEU A 390 14.49 -8.10 -6.86
C LEU A 390 13.69 -7.24 -7.84
N VAL A 391 13.72 -5.91 -7.70
CA VAL A 391 12.99 -4.99 -8.58
C VAL A 391 13.91 -3.86 -9.04
N PRO A 392 14.39 -3.89 -10.30
CA PRO A 392 15.10 -2.78 -10.91
C PRO A 392 14.17 -1.56 -11.03
N TYR A 393 14.69 -0.37 -10.75
CA TYR A 393 13.96 0.88 -10.91
C TYR A 393 14.90 2.04 -11.27
N ASN A 394 14.34 3.25 -11.41
CA ASN A 394 15.06 4.43 -11.90
C ASN A 394 15.88 4.15 -13.18
N ASN A 395 15.23 3.59 -14.22
CA ASN A 395 15.90 3.16 -15.46
C ASN A 395 17.11 2.23 -15.25
N GLY A 396 17.07 1.38 -14.22
CA GLY A 396 18.10 0.40 -13.91
C GLY A 396 19.29 0.95 -13.14
N THR A 397 19.31 2.24 -12.77
CA THR A 397 20.36 2.81 -11.92
C THR A 397 20.23 2.39 -10.46
N ARG A 398 19.08 1.82 -10.07
CA ARG A 398 18.79 1.35 -8.73
C ARG A 398 18.17 -0.04 -8.78
N LEU A 399 18.45 -0.84 -7.75
CA LEU A 399 17.84 -2.16 -7.55
C LEU A 399 17.26 -2.25 -6.15
N ALA A 400 15.95 -2.46 -6.03
CA ALA A 400 15.32 -2.79 -4.76
C ALA A 400 15.51 -4.28 -4.48
N ALA A 401 16.26 -4.60 -3.42
CA ALA A 401 16.39 -5.94 -2.87
C ALA A 401 15.38 -6.10 -1.72
N ILE A 402 14.30 -6.81 -2.02
CA ILE A 402 13.11 -6.93 -1.17
C ILE A 402 13.28 -8.19 -0.32
N GLY A 403 13.64 -8.00 0.95
CA GLY A 403 13.56 -9.06 1.95
C GLY A 403 12.16 -9.20 2.52
N SER A 404 11.91 -10.30 3.24
CA SER A 404 10.58 -10.58 3.83
C SER A 404 10.02 -9.44 4.67
N GLN A 405 10.85 -8.76 5.47
CA GLN A 405 10.45 -7.60 6.30
C GLN A 405 11.39 -6.38 6.16
N ARG A 406 12.40 -6.49 5.29
CA ARG A 406 13.54 -5.54 5.21
C ARG A 406 13.79 -5.16 3.75
N PHE A 407 13.76 -3.88 3.46
CA PHE A 407 13.86 -3.36 2.09
C PHE A 407 15.17 -2.59 1.93
N TRP A 408 16.01 -3.12 1.06
CA TRP A 408 17.31 -2.55 0.70
C TRP A 408 17.24 -1.99 -0.71
N PHE A 409 17.94 -0.89 -0.94
CA PHE A 409 18.09 -0.28 -2.26
C PHE A 409 19.57 -0.23 -2.57
N LEU A 410 19.97 -0.80 -3.70
CA LEU A 410 21.36 -0.89 -4.13
C LEU A 410 21.62 0.07 -5.29
N GLU A 411 22.83 0.62 -5.33
CA GLU A 411 23.38 1.24 -6.53
C GLU A 411 23.63 0.17 -7.60
N ALA A 412 23.13 0.37 -8.82
CA ALA A 412 23.18 -0.62 -9.89
C ALA A 412 23.80 -0.09 -11.21
N ARG A 413 24.39 1.11 -11.18
CA ARG A 413 25.08 1.69 -12.34
C ARG A 413 26.50 1.11 -12.50
N ASP A 414 26.75 0.40 -13.60
CA ASP A 414 28.08 -0.15 -13.96
C ASP A 414 29.18 0.92 -13.86
N GLY A 415 30.24 0.60 -13.13
CA GLY A 415 31.42 1.44 -12.97
C GLY A 415 31.28 2.58 -11.96
N GLN A 416 30.24 2.61 -11.11
CA GLN A 416 30.18 3.56 -9.99
C GLN A 416 31.02 3.06 -8.78
N PRO A 417 31.68 3.94 -8.03
CA PRO A 417 32.49 3.54 -6.86
C PRO A 417 31.68 2.85 -5.74
N ASN A 418 30.37 3.08 -5.69
CA ASN A 418 29.43 2.53 -4.72
C ASN A 418 28.54 1.43 -5.31
N GLU A 419 28.87 0.88 -6.47
CA GLU A 419 28.07 -0.17 -7.12
C GLU A 419 27.88 -1.41 -6.22
N GLY A 420 26.67 -1.97 -6.22
CA GLY A 420 26.25 -3.06 -5.33
C GLY A 420 26.08 -2.68 -3.86
N GLN A 421 26.44 -1.45 -3.44
CA GLN A 421 26.28 -1.00 -2.06
C GLN A 421 24.86 -0.52 -1.76
N ALA A 422 24.42 -0.73 -0.52
CA ALA A 422 23.16 -0.19 -0.02
C ALA A 422 23.20 1.34 0.06
N VAL A 423 22.29 2.00 -0.66
CA VAL A 423 22.12 3.46 -0.69
C VAL A 423 21.04 3.96 0.28
N ASN A 424 20.40 3.06 1.04
CA ASN A 424 19.47 3.46 2.09
C ASN A 424 20.08 4.50 3.04
N LYS A 425 19.28 5.47 3.48
CA LYS A 425 19.65 6.40 4.54
C LYS A 425 20.20 5.65 5.77
N ASP A 426 21.31 6.18 6.30
CA ASP A 426 22.04 5.63 7.46
C ASP A 426 22.51 4.17 7.28
N GLN A 427 22.54 3.68 6.03
CA GLN A 427 22.80 2.28 5.63
C GLN A 427 21.90 1.26 6.35
N GLN A 428 20.69 1.66 6.75
CA GLN A 428 19.70 0.79 7.39
C GLN A 428 18.58 0.40 6.43
N PRO A 429 18.07 -0.85 6.47
CA PRO A 429 16.93 -1.22 5.65
C PRO A 429 15.69 -0.44 6.11
N LEU A 430 14.77 -0.16 5.19
CA LEU A 430 13.41 0.14 5.63
C LEU A 430 12.80 -1.15 6.17
N ILE A 431 12.14 -1.09 7.33
CA ILE A 431 11.59 -2.25 8.01
C ILE A 431 10.06 -2.16 7.99
N ALA A 432 9.37 -3.26 7.68
CA ALA A 432 7.92 -3.37 7.80
C ALA A 432 7.47 -3.23 9.28
N ASN A 433 6.24 -2.78 9.53
CA ASN A 433 5.78 -2.59 10.90
C ASN A 433 5.39 -3.93 11.57
N GLY A 434 6.02 -4.24 12.70
CA GLY A 434 5.70 -5.42 13.51
C GLY A 434 6.05 -6.72 12.79
N SER A 435 5.05 -7.57 12.56
CA SER A 435 5.19 -8.85 11.84
C SER A 435 4.84 -8.78 10.36
N LEU A 436 4.48 -7.60 9.82
CA LEU A 436 4.10 -7.46 8.42
C LEU A 436 5.26 -7.84 7.48
N VAL A 437 4.92 -8.41 6.32
CA VAL A 437 5.86 -8.86 5.29
C VAL A 437 5.63 -8.16 3.96
N ALA A 438 6.65 -8.13 3.10
CA ALA A 438 6.56 -7.67 1.72
C ALA A 438 5.43 -8.38 0.96
N ARG A 439 4.60 -7.62 0.26
CA ARG A 439 3.50 -8.17 -0.54
C ARG A 439 3.51 -7.68 -1.98
N PHE A 440 3.65 -6.38 -2.20
CA PHE A 440 3.84 -5.79 -3.52
C PHE A 440 4.86 -4.65 -3.47
N ALA A 441 5.55 -4.45 -4.58
CA ALA A 441 6.42 -3.30 -4.78
C ALA A 441 6.02 -2.59 -6.08
N GLN A 442 5.96 -1.27 -6.03
CA GLN A 442 5.64 -0.41 -7.16
C GLN A 442 6.77 0.61 -7.29
N PRO A 443 7.70 0.43 -8.25
CA PRO A 443 8.58 1.50 -8.72
C PRO A 443 7.75 2.71 -9.14
N GLY A 444 8.18 3.90 -8.74
CA GLY A 444 7.61 5.19 -9.13
C GLY A 444 8.49 5.95 -10.12
N ALA A 445 8.11 7.21 -10.35
CA ALA A 445 8.91 8.15 -11.13
C ALA A 445 10.33 8.31 -10.56
N GLY A 446 11.35 8.04 -11.37
CA GLY A 446 12.76 8.18 -10.99
C GLY A 446 13.15 7.34 -9.77
N ASP A 447 13.69 7.99 -8.74
CA ASP A 447 14.10 7.36 -7.46
C ASP A 447 12.93 7.03 -6.51
N THR A 448 11.69 7.33 -6.90
CA THR A 448 10.50 7.07 -6.08
C THR A 448 10.22 5.57 -5.99
N PHE A 449 9.92 5.07 -4.79
CA PHE A 449 9.58 3.66 -4.60
C PHE A 449 8.48 3.50 -3.55
N TYR A 450 7.53 2.59 -3.82
CA TYR A 450 6.42 2.26 -2.93
C TYR A 450 6.45 0.77 -2.59
N MET A 451 6.39 0.45 -1.30
CA MET A 451 6.35 -0.90 -0.75
C MET A 451 5.02 -1.11 -0.03
N PHE A 452 4.32 -2.18 -0.35
CA PHE A 452 3.07 -2.58 0.28
C PHE A 452 3.29 -3.84 1.11
N THR A 453 2.89 -3.82 2.38
CA THR A 453 3.12 -4.90 3.33
C THR A 453 1.80 -5.46 3.91
N SER A 454 1.73 -6.77 4.06
CA SER A 454 0.57 -7.52 4.55
C SER A 454 0.94 -8.38 5.76
N ALA A 455 -0.02 -9.07 6.37
CA ALA A 455 0.32 -10.22 7.21
C ALA A 455 1.02 -11.30 6.37
N GLY A 456 1.78 -12.18 7.03
CA GLY A 456 2.23 -13.44 6.42
C GLY A 456 1.04 -14.35 6.08
N TRP A 457 1.25 -15.30 5.17
CA TRP A 457 0.24 -16.26 4.75
C TRP A 457 0.88 -17.62 4.48
N ASP A 458 0.11 -18.69 4.69
CA ASP A 458 0.49 -20.04 4.31
C ASP A 458 0.06 -20.33 2.87
N ALA A 459 0.75 -21.23 2.17
CA ALA A 459 0.57 -21.44 0.73
C ALA A 459 -0.86 -21.88 0.31
N ASP A 460 -1.61 -22.47 1.24
CA ASP A 460 -2.98 -22.94 1.03
C ASP A 460 -4.05 -21.85 1.23
N ASP A 461 -3.69 -20.70 1.83
CA ASP A 461 -4.61 -19.59 2.10
C ASP A 461 -4.54 -18.48 1.03
N PRO A 462 -5.68 -17.82 0.72
CA PRO A 462 -5.68 -16.65 -0.16
C PRO A 462 -4.84 -15.53 0.50
N PRO A 463 -3.84 -14.97 -0.19
CA PRO A 463 -2.94 -14.01 0.46
C PRO A 463 -3.68 -12.77 0.97
N PRO A 464 -3.38 -12.31 2.19
CA PRO A 464 -4.01 -11.15 2.78
C PRO A 464 -3.69 -9.89 1.98
N TYR A 465 -4.68 -9.00 1.89
CA TYR A 465 -4.46 -7.67 1.32
C TYR A 465 -3.37 -6.93 2.10
N PRO A 466 -2.58 -6.05 1.44
CA PRO A 466 -1.69 -5.18 2.17
C PRO A 466 -2.50 -4.26 3.09
N VAL A 467 -1.89 -3.89 4.21
CA VAL A 467 -2.45 -3.01 5.22
C VAL A 467 -1.52 -1.84 5.56
N GLU A 468 -0.27 -1.89 5.14
CA GLU A 468 0.69 -0.79 5.24
C GLU A 468 1.32 -0.48 3.87
N ILE A 469 1.57 0.81 3.63
CA ILE A 469 2.44 1.32 2.57
C ILE A 469 3.62 2.04 3.21
N VAL A 470 4.81 1.86 2.64
CA VAL A 470 6.04 2.61 2.95
C VAL A 470 6.59 3.19 1.65
N ALA A 471 6.95 4.47 1.64
CA ALA A 471 7.38 5.18 0.43
C ALA A 471 8.70 5.93 0.63
N THR A 472 9.48 6.06 -0.44
CA THR A 472 10.66 6.94 -0.52
C THR A 472 10.58 7.84 -1.76
N ASP A 473 11.03 9.10 -1.67
CA ASP A 473 11.35 9.94 -2.84
C ASP A 473 12.77 9.68 -3.36
N ALA A 474 13.67 9.24 -2.49
CA ALA A 474 14.94 8.60 -2.82
C ALA A 474 15.40 7.75 -1.63
N ALA A 475 16.11 6.65 -1.87
CA ALA A 475 16.53 5.71 -0.82
C ALA A 475 17.50 6.36 0.19
N GLU A 476 18.41 7.18 -0.31
CA GLU A 476 19.41 7.98 0.42
C GLU A 476 18.74 8.98 1.38
N ARG A 477 17.52 9.38 1.06
CA ARG A 477 16.71 10.34 1.83
C ARG A 477 15.85 9.69 2.91
N GLY A 478 15.75 8.35 2.90
CA GLY A 478 14.99 7.54 3.84
C GLY A 478 13.48 7.61 3.61
N GLU A 479 12.73 7.02 4.54
CA GLU A 479 11.26 7.01 4.52
C GLU A 479 10.68 8.41 4.36
N LEU A 480 9.89 8.59 3.30
CA LEU A 480 9.12 9.80 3.03
C LEU A 480 7.78 9.75 3.76
N PHE A 481 7.04 8.66 3.62
CA PHE A 481 5.86 8.40 4.45
C PHE A 481 5.60 6.91 4.61
N ARG A 482 4.91 6.59 5.70
CA ARG A 482 4.35 5.28 5.99
C ARG A 482 2.91 5.48 6.42
N TYR A 483 1.99 4.67 5.92
CA TYR A 483 0.59 4.72 6.32
C TYR A 483 0.06 3.30 6.49
N ARG A 484 -0.75 3.07 7.53
CA ARG A 484 -1.33 1.77 7.86
C ARG A 484 -2.83 1.90 8.08
N VAL A 485 -3.64 1.03 7.47
CA VAL A 485 -5.07 0.88 7.76
C VAL A 485 -5.28 -0.07 8.96
N PRO A 486 -6.35 0.14 9.77
CA PRO A 486 -6.63 -0.74 10.90
C PRO A 486 -7.29 -2.07 10.46
N GLY A 487 -7.83 -2.11 9.25
CA GLY A 487 -8.48 -3.26 8.63
C GLY A 487 -8.96 -2.91 7.22
N GLY A 488 -9.49 -3.91 6.51
CA GLY A 488 -9.75 -3.81 5.08
C GLY A 488 -8.46 -3.91 4.27
N SER A 489 -8.42 -3.24 3.12
CA SER A 489 -7.40 -3.42 2.09
C SER A 489 -6.77 -2.09 1.67
N LEU A 490 -5.45 -2.09 1.55
CA LEU A 490 -4.62 -1.00 1.06
C LEU A 490 -3.85 -1.50 -0.16
N TYR A 491 -4.04 -0.85 -1.30
CA TYR A 491 -3.32 -1.18 -2.54
C TYR A 491 -3.15 0.07 -3.39
N GLY A 492 -2.16 0.08 -4.28
CA GLY A 492 -1.95 1.19 -5.19
C GLY A 492 -1.31 0.80 -6.51
N ALA A 493 -1.62 1.61 -7.52
CA ALA A 493 -1.04 1.55 -8.84
C ALA A 493 -0.78 2.99 -9.34
N LEU A 494 0.11 3.12 -10.33
CA LEU A 494 0.39 4.40 -10.96
C LEU A 494 -0.52 4.62 -12.17
N ASP A 495 -0.81 5.89 -12.45
CA ASP A 495 -1.44 6.32 -13.70
C ASP A 495 -0.41 6.64 -14.80
N ASP A 496 -0.87 6.92 -16.02
CA ASP A 496 0.00 7.17 -17.18
C ASP A 496 0.87 8.44 -17.03
N SER A 497 0.68 9.23 -15.95
CA SER A 497 1.53 10.36 -15.54
C SER A 497 2.41 10.06 -14.32
N GLU A 498 2.58 8.78 -13.98
CA GLU A 498 3.31 8.27 -12.82
C GLU A 498 2.74 8.73 -11.46
N ALA A 499 1.50 9.25 -11.44
CA ALA A 499 0.84 9.64 -10.21
C ALA A 499 0.25 8.41 -9.50
N LEU A 500 0.58 8.24 -8.23
CA LEU A 500 0.06 7.16 -7.41
C LEU A 500 -1.43 7.34 -7.11
N TRP A 501 -2.19 6.27 -7.27
CA TRP A 501 -3.56 6.13 -6.78
C TRP A 501 -3.61 5.01 -5.75
N LEU A 502 -4.20 5.27 -4.58
CA LEU A 502 -4.33 4.31 -3.49
C LEU A 502 -5.79 4.01 -3.19
N ARG A 503 -6.16 2.74 -3.16
CA ARG A 503 -7.40 2.32 -2.48
C ARG A 503 -7.11 2.16 -1.00
N VAL A 504 -7.92 2.79 -0.17
CA VAL A 504 -7.82 2.79 1.29
C VAL A 504 -9.18 2.35 1.85
N GLY A 505 -9.31 1.06 2.18
CA GLY A 505 -10.60 0.48 2.53
C GLY A 505 -11.56 0.56 1.35
N THR A 506 -12.64 1.32 1.48
CA THR A 506 -13.64 1.51 0.41
C THR A 506 -13.42 2.76 -0.44
N ARG A 507 -12.57 3.69 0.02
CA ARG A 507 -12.22 4.94 -0.67
C ARG A 507 -11.08 4.73 -1.67
N LEU A 508 -11.06 5.55 -2.71
CA LEU A 508 -9.92 5.74 -3.59
C LEU A 508 -9.34 7.14 -3.33
N VAL A 509 -8.03 7.27 -3.22
CA VAL A 509 -7.35 8.54 -2.95
C VAL A 509 -6.15 8.75 -3.87
N LYS A 510 -5.82 10.01 -4.12
CA LYS A 510 -4.58 10.43 -4.78
C LYS A 510 -3.67 11.10 -3.74
N PRO A 511 -2.61 10.45 -3.27
CA PRO A 511 -1.58 11.09 -2.45
C PRO A 511 -1.01 12.33 -3.15
N PHE A 512 -0.48 13.27 -2.37
CA PHE A 512 0.32 14.35 -2.95
C PHE A 512 1.59 13.80 -3.62
N THR A 513 2.21 14.59 -4.49
CA THR A 513 3.51 14.22 -5.08
C THR A 513 4.58 14.10 -4.00
N PRO A 514 5.62 13.26 -4.20
CA PRO A 514 6.73 13.13 -3.25
C PRO A 514 7.41 14.46 -2.90
N ALA A 515 7.46 15.41 -3.85
CA ALA A 515 8.02 16.74 -3.64
C ALA A 515 7.14 17.65 -2.77
N GLN A 516 5.81 17.67 -2.99
CA GLN A 516 4.88 18.40 -2.11
C GLN A 516 4.95 17.83 -0.68
N TYR A 517 4.97 16.51 -0.57
CA TYR A 517 5.21 15.78 0.67
C TYR A 517 6.52 16.21 1.35
N ARG A 518 7.62 16.33 0.60
CA ARG A 518 8.89 16.84 1.11
C ARG A 518 8.78 18.27 1.68
N SER A 519 7.94 19.13 1.09
CA SER A 519 7.76 20.53 1.50
C SER A 519 6.84 20.74 2.70
N MET A 520 6.07 19.72 3.10
CA MET A 520 5.19 19.74 4.27
C MET A 520 5.89 19.28 5.57
N ARG A 521 7.17 18.88 5.49
CA ARG A 521 8.00 18.38 6.58
C ARG A 521 9.07 19.39 6.98
#